data_AF-A0A969J7W7-F1
#
_entry.id   AF-A0A969J7W7-F1
#
_cell.length_a   1.000
_cell.length_b   1.000
_cell.length_c   1.000
_cell.angle_alpha   90.00
_cell.angle_beta   90.00
_cell.angle_gamma   90.00
#
_symmetry.space_group_name_H-M   'P 1'
#
loop_
_entity.id
_entity.type
_entity.pdbx_description
1 polymer ?
#
loop_
_entity_poly.entity_id
_entity_poly.type
_entity_poly.pdbx_seq_one_letter_code
_entity_poly.pdbx_strand_id
1 'polypeptide(L)'
;MTATVSISSSVQSAQKYGWWAGNARLTELSGKLLGAHIAQAALIVFWAGAYTLFELSRYNLAEPIYGQGLILIPHLASLGFGVGEGGQLVNLYPYFAIGVVHLVSSAVLGAGGIYHALLGPEILPEGQTFPGFFGYNWRDQNKMTTILGIHLVLLGFGALLLVIKAMVVGGLYDPAVSDVRVITQPTLSPTVIFGYLVGAQGHGGMVAVNNLEDVVGGHIYVGLILIGGGIWHIVTQPRQWVQPLFLWSGEAYLSYSLGALAYMGFLAAYFVMVNDTVYPEIFYGPVGLSVTDAGVVTSRTWLATSHFVLAILFLFGHLWHGVRVRTRAARFDMQSGTMTTPRPAEVEWLQAVGQVKPSDITVTFLRNLPIYRRGVSPLFRGLEIGMAHGYFLAGPLMLLNPLNTSRSAISAGLVLTVTLIGLIGIVLSRYQVEGVDSANRFYWLKNLEQWSSFQAGFLVGGVGGALLVYFLLQNTELFQALIQGVPG
;
A
#
# COMPACT_ATOMS: atom_id res chain seq x y z
N MET A 1 6.12 9.50 -53.35
CA MET A 1 6.75 9.03 -52.10
C MET A 1 6.16 9.84 -50.96
N THR A 2 5.22 9.27 -50.22
CA THR A 2 4.60 9.92 -49.06
C THR A 2 5.51 9.67 -47.86
N ALA A 3 6.16 10.72 -47.36
CA ALA A 3 6.99 10.64 -46.17
C ALA A 3 6.12 10.37 -44.94
N THR A 4 6.24 9.19 -44.36
CA THR A 4 5.75 8.88 -43.02
C THR A 4 6.59 9.66 -42.02
N VAL A 5 6.04 10.76 -41.51
CA VAL A 5 6.61 11.48 -40.37
C VAL A 5 6.57 10.54 -39.17
N SER A 6 7.72 10.02 -38.75
CA SER A 6 7.86 9.23 -37.53
C SER A 6 7.64 10.16 -36.33
N ILE A 7 6.41 10.18 -35.82
CA ILE A 7 6.07 10.83 -34.55
C ILE A 7 6.89 10.13 -33.46
N SER A 8 7.70 10.88 -32.71
CA SER A 8 8.48 10.32 -31.61
C SER A 8 7.56 9.65 -30.56
N SER A 9 8.04 8.58 -29.93
CA SER A 9 7.31 7.81 -28.91
C SER A 9 6.81 8.68 -27.75
N SER A 10 7.52 9.78 -27.44
CA SER A 10 7.13 10.77 -26.43
C SER A 10 5.83 11.50 -26.80
N VAL A 11 5.66 11.92 -28.06
CA VAL A 11 4.44 12.57 -28.56
C VAL A 11 3.26 11.58 -28.57
N GLN A 12 3.49 10.33 -28.93
CA GLN A 12 2.46 9.28 -28.92
C GLN A 12 2.01 8.93 -27.48
N SER A 13 2.91 8.96 -26.50
CA SER A 13 2.59 8.77 -25.08
C SER A 13 1.89 9.96 -24.44
N ALA A 14 2.25 11.19 -24.83
CA ALA A 14 1.61 12.43 -24.38
C ALA A 14 0.16 12.53 -24.84
N GLN A 15 -0.16 11.96 -26.00
CA GLN A 15 -1.52 11.88 -26.54
C GLN A 15 -2.40 10.84 -25.82
N LYS A 16 -1.80 9.84 -25.16
CA LYS A 16 -2.52 8.74 -24.49
C LYS A 16 -2.86 9.01 -23.01
N TYR A 17 -2.01 9.72 -22.29
CA TYR A 17 -2.20 10.02 -20.86
C TYR A 17 -2.22 11.52 -20.63
N GLY A 18 -3.22 12.03 -19.89
CA GLY A 18 -3.25 13.42 -19.42
C GLY A 18 -2.15 13.73 -18.39
N TRP A 19 -1.94 15.01 -18.06
CA TRP A 19 -0.88 15.45 -17.14
C TRP A 19 -1.01 14.81 -15.74
N TRP A 20 -2.23 14.58 -15.26
CA TRP A 20 -2.54 13.94 -13.98
C TRP A 20 -2.11 12.47 -13.90
N ALA A 21 -1.86 11.81 -15.04
CA ALA A 21 -1.28 10.47 -15.15
C ALA A 21 0.11 10.49 -15.82
N GLY A 22 0.85 11.60 -15.70
CA GLY A 22 2.09 11.83 -16.44
C GLY A 22 3.14 10.73 -16.28
N ASN A 23 3.27 10.14 -15.09
CA ASN A 23 4.24 9.07 -14.83
C ASN A 23 3.95 7.77 -15.59
N ALA A 24 2.71 7.55 -16.05
CA ALA A 24 2.39 6.42 -16.93
C ALA A 24 3.11 6.51 -18.30
N ARG A 25 3.61 7.68 -18.66
CA ARG A 25 4.44 7.88 -19.87
C ARG A 25 5.86 7.33 -19.71
N LEU A 26 6.30 7.07 -18.47
CA LEU A 26 7.63 6.54 -18.18
C LEU A 26 7.73 5.01 -18.31
N THR A 27 6.61 4.31 -18.51
CA THR A 27 6.56 2.84 -18.44
C THR A 27 7.57 2.16 -19.37
N GLU A 28 7.79 2.69 -20.56
CA GLU A 28 8.73 2.11 -21.55
C GLU A 28 10.04 2.94 -21.66
N LEU A 29 10.29 3.86 -20.72
CA LEU A 29 11.48 4.73 -20.67
C LEU A 29 12.38 4.30 -19.51
N SER A 30 13.05 3.15 -19.65
CA SER A 30 13.79 2.49 -18.56
C SER A 30 14.83 3.37 -17.86
N GLY A 31 15.50 4.28 -18.58
CA GLY A 31 16.47 5.21 -18.00
C GLY A 31 15.83 6.34 -17.20
N LYS A 32 14.77 6.98 -17.73
CA LYS A 32 14.03 7.99 -16.97
C LYS A 32 13.30 7.39 -15.78
N LEU A 33 12.74 6.19 -15.94
CA LEU A 33 12.07 5.47 -14.86
C LEU A 33 13.07 5.08 -13.77
N LEU A 34 14.29 4.65 -14.11
CA LEU A 34 15.37 4.45 -13.15
C LEU A 34 15.65 5.72 -12.36
N GLY A 35 15.80 6.87 -13.05
CA GLY A 35 15.99 8.17 -12.40
C GLY A 35 14.88 8.53 -11.42
N ALA A 36 13.62 8.29 -11.78
CA ALA A 36 12.47 8.51 -10.91
C ALA A 36 12.52 7.63 -9.63
N HIS A 37 12.90 6.36 -9.75
CA HIS A 37 13.03 5.46 -8.60
C HIS A 37 14.18 5.85 -7.68
N ILE A 38 15.35 6.20 -8.24
CA ILE A 38 16.50 6.67 -7.46
C ILE A 38 16.16 7.99 -6.75
N ALA A 39 15.47 8.92 -7.41
CA ALA A 39 15.02 10.17 -6.79
C ALA A 39 14.02 9.91 -5.65
N GLN A 40 13.10 8.96 -5.80
CA GLN A 40 12.21 8.56 -4.70
C GLN A 40 12.99 7.95 -3.53
N ALA A 41 13.99 7.11 -3.78
CA ALA A 41 14.87 6.59 -2.74
C ALA A 41 15.64 7.72 -2.03
N ALA A 42 16.10 8.73 -2.77
CA ALA A 42 16.72 9.92 -2.22
C ALA A 42 15.77 10.66 -1.27
N LEU A 43 14.49 10.82 -1.62
CA LEU A 43 13.49 11.47 -0.75
C LEU A 43 13.24 10.68 0.54
N ILE A 44 13.20 9.34 0.48
CA ILE A 44 13.05 8.48 1.66
C ILE A 44 14.25 8.64 2.60
N VAL A 45 15.46 8.56 2.05
CA VAL A 45 16.72 8.67 2.81
C VAL A 45 16.92 10.10 3.36
N PHE A 46 16.52 11.12 2.59
CA PHE A 46 16.50 12.51 3.03
C PHE A 46 15.56 12.70 4.22
N TRP A 47 14.33 12.18 4.11
CA TRP A 47 13.35 12.24 5.21
C TRP A 47 13.89 11.55 6.45
N ALA A 48 14.46 10.34 6.35
CA ALA A 48 15.02 9.63 7.50
C ALA A 48 16.11 10.46 8.21
N GLY A 49 17.04 11.04 7.45
CA GLY A 49 18.11 11.87 8.00
C GLY A 49 17.62 13.19 8.58
N ALA A 50 16.87 13.95 7.81
CA ALA A 50 16.35 15.26 8.21
C ALA A 50 15.41 15.16 9.41
N TYR A 51 14.51 14.17 9.41
CA TYR A 51 13.52 14.00 10.48
C TYR A 51 14.15 13.45 11.76
N THR A 52 15.19 12.61 11.66
CA THR A 52 15.97 12.18 12.84
C THR A 52 16.70 13.36 13.48
N LEU A 53 17.31 14.23 12.69
CA LEU A 53 17.97 15.45 13.20
C LEU A 53 16.96 16.46 13.76
N PHE A 54 15.78 16.54 13.16
CA PHE A 54 14.67 17.35 13.68
C PHE A 54 14.21 16.83 15.04
N GLU A 55 13.92 15.53 15.17
CA GLU A 55 13.57 14.89 16.44
C GLU A 55 14.64 15.13 17.50
N LEU A 56 15.92 14.97 17.15
CA LEU A 56 17.03 15.19 18.06
C LEU A 56 17.11 16.65 18.54
N SER A 57 16.83 17.63 17.67
CA SER A 57 16.82 19.06 18.03
C SER A 57 15.70 19.45 18.99
N ARG A 58 14.68 18.60 19.11
CA ARG A 58 13.48 18.82 19.94
C ARG A 58 13.43 17.91 21.17
N TYR A 59 14.32 16.92 21.24
CA TYR A 59 14.32 15.93 22.31
C TYR A 59 14.64 16.56 23.68
N ASN A 60 13.78 16.26 24.65
CA ASN A 60 13.91 16.65 26.04
C ASN A 60 14.13 15.40 26.91
N LEU A 61 15.27 15.34 27.61
CA LEU A 61 15.63 14.26 28.52
C LEU A 61 14.71 14.17 29.76
N ALA A 62 14.02 15.27 30.11
CA ALA A 62 13.13 15.30 31.28
C ALA A 62 11.76 14.68 31.02
N GLU A 63 11.44 14.33 29.77
CA GLU A 63 10.13 13.82 29.36
C GLU A 63 10.23 12.39 28.80
N PRO A 64 9.18 11.56 28.93
CA PRO A 64 9.14 10.26 28.29
C PRO A 64 9.28 10.37 26.76
N ILE A 65 10.03 9.46 26.15
CA ILE A 65 10.31 9.48 24.69
C ILE A 65 9.00 9.44 23.88
N TYR A 66 8.08 8.56 24.27
CA TYR A 66 6.80 8.38 23.58
C TYR A 66 5.84 9.57 23.66
N GLY A 67 6.08 10.49 24.61
CA GLY A 67 5.23 11.65 24.87
C GLY A 67 5.64 12.91 24.11
N GLN A 68 6.69 12.84 23.29
CA GLN A 68 7.30 14.00 22.63
C GLN A 68 7.04 14.05 21.11
N GLY A 69 6.23 13.12 20.58
CA GLY A 69 5.95 13.03 19.13
C GLY A 69 7.12 12.49 18.30
N LEU A 70 7.99 11.68 18.91
CA LEU A 70 9.18 11.10 18.28
C LEU A 70 8.85 9.73 17.70
N ILE A 71 9.25 9.45 16.47
CA ILE A 71 9.04 8.15 15.84
C ILE A 71 10.33 7.51 15.35
N LEU A 72 11.41 8.25 15.06
CA LEU A 72 12.67 7.69 14.58
C LEU A 72 13.66 7.39 15.71
N ILE A 73 13.78 8.28 16.70
CA ILE A 73 14.59 8.04 17.91
C ILE A 73 14.17 6.73 18.61
N PRO A 74 12.87 6.42 18.82
CA PRO A 74 12.45 5.11 19.32
C PRO A 74 13.01 3.91 18.55
N HIS A 75 13.04 3.96 17.21
CA HIS A 75 13.56 2.85 16.41
C HIS A 75 15.07 2.66 16.60
N LEU A 76 15.82 3.75 16.70
CA LEU A 76 17.26 3.70 16.97
C LEU A 76 17.54 3.21 18.41
N ALA A 77 16.70 3.60 19.37
CA ALA A 77 16.78 3.15 20.75
C ALA A 77 16.49 1.63 20.87
N SER A 78 15.48 1.10 20.17
CA SER A 78 15.22 -0.35 20.12
C SER A 78 16.40 -1.16 19.57
N LEU A 79 17.19 -0.58 18.66
CA LEU A 79 18.43 -1.18 18.16
C LEU A 79 19.60 -1.08 19.17
N GLY A 80 19.39 -0.51 20.36
CA GLY A 80 20.37 -0.38 21.42
C GLY A 80 21.40 0.73 21.19
N PHE A 81 21.17 1.67 20.28
CA PHE A 81 22.10 2.78 20.07
C PHE A 81 21.97 3.81 21.18
N GLY A 82 23.02 4.00 21.99
CA GLY A 82 23.06 5.08 22.98
C GLY A 82 22.08 4.92 24.14
N VAL A 83 21.53 3.72 24.32
CA VAL A 83 20.63 3.34 25.41
C VAL A 83 21.43 2.69 26.53
N GLY A 84 21.13 3.07 27.78
CA GLY A 84 21.63 2.41 28.99
C GLY A 84 20.51 1.73 29.78
N GLU A 85 20.82 1.38 31.03
CA GLU A 85 19.90 0.71 31.94
C GLU A 85 18.57 1.48 32.10
N GLY A 86 17.47 0.74 32.17
CA GLY A 86 16.12 1.30 32.26
C GLY A 86 15.68 2.08 31.01
N GLY A 87 16.32 1.86 29.86
CA GLY A 87 15.96 2.51 28.59
C GLY A 87 16.35 3.98 28.49
N GLN A 88 17.22 4.48 29.36
CA GLN A 88 17.65 5.89 29.33
C GLN A 88 18.58 6.17 28.15
N LEU A 89 18.37 7.30 27.45
CA LEU A 89 19.25 7.72 26.36
C LEU A 89 20.50 8.41 26.92
N VAL A 90 21.55 7.63 27.17
CA VAL A 90 22.81 8.10 27.79
C VAL A 90 23.79 8.69 26.79
N ASN A 91 23.65 8.39 25.49
CA ASN A 91 24.52 8.93 24.44
C ASN A 91 23.74 9.25 23.17
N LEU A 92 23.64 10.55 22.85
CA LEU A 92 22.90 11.03 21.68
C LEU A 92 23.72 11.08 20.39
N TYR A 93 25.04 10.89 20.46
CA TYR A 93 25.92 10.97 19.28
C TYR A 93 25.57 9.95 18.18
N PRO A 94 25.24 8.67 18.46
CA PRO A 94 24.83 7.72 17.43
C PRO A 94 23.61 8.20 16.62
N TYR A 95 22.62 8.82 17.28
CA TYR A 95 21.43 9.36 16.62
C TYR A 95 21.79 10.50 15.67
N PHE A 96 22.64 11.42 16.11
CA PHE A 96 23.19 12.49 15.27
C PHE A 96 23.95 11.92 14.07
N ALA A 97 24.89 11.00 14.30
CA ALA A 97 25.72 10.40 13.27
C ALA A 97 24.87 9.66 12.22
N ILE A 98 23.90 8.87 12.66
CA ILE A 98 22.98 8.15 11.77
C ILE A 98 22.13 9.14 10.96
N GLY A 99 21.60 10.19 11.60
CA GLY A 99 20.86 11.25 10.91
C GLY A 99 21.68 11.94 9.82
N VAL A 100 22.94 12.30 10.12
CA VAL A 100 23.87 12.91 9.16
C VAL A 100 24.22 11.95 8.02
N VAL A 101 24.52 10.68 8.31
CA VAL A 101 24.85 9.68 7.28
C VAL A 101 23.69 9.51 6.29
N HIS A 102 22.45 9.43 6.77
CA HIS A 102 21.27 9.39 5.90
C HIS A 102 21.15 10.68 5.09
N LEU A 103 21.24 11.84 5.74
CA LEU A 103 21.10 13.13 5.05
C LEU A 103 22.14 13.31 3.93
N VAL A 104 23.41 13.00 4.18
CA VAL A 104 24.48 13.09 3.17
C VAL A 104 24.29 12.06 2.05
N SER A 105 23.93 10.82 2.40
CA SER A 105 23.67 9.77 1.40
C SER A 105 22.52 10.13 0.47
N SER A 106 21.50 10.84 0.97
CA SER A 106 20.38 11.31 0.16
C SER A 106 20.80 12.27 -0.95
N ALA A 107 21.83 13.08 -0.74
CA ALA A 107 22.34 13.99 -1.78
C ALA A 107 23.00 13.22 -2.92
N VAL A 108 23.75 12.15 -2.61
CA VAL A 108 24.36 11.27 -3.63
C VAL A 108 23.30 10.57 -4.45
N LEU A 109 22.27 10.01 -3.79
CA LEU A 109 21.13 9.41 -4.47
C LEU A 109 20.37 10.45 -5.32
N GLY A 110 20.13 11.64 -4.78
CA GLY A 110 19.45 12.72 -5.48
C GLY A 110 20.17 13.14 -6.76
N ALA A 111 21.50 13.28 -6.70
CA ALA A 111 22.33 13.57 -7.88
C ALA A 111 22.20 12.47 -8.94
N GLY A 112 22.26 11.19 -8.55
CA GLY A 112 22.05 10.06 -9.47
C GLY A 112 20.64 10.04 -10.06
N GLY A 113 19.61 10.31 -9.26
CA GLY A 113 18.22 10.36 -9.70
C GLY A 113 17.98 11.46 -10.73
N ILE A 114 18.50 12.68 -10.48
CA ILE A 114 18.42 13.81 -11.41
C ILE A 114 19.16 13.49 -12.70
N TYR A 115 20.38 12.95 -12.62
CA TYR A 115 21.15 12.55 -13.79
C TYR A 115 20.36 11.59 -14.67
N HIS A 116 19.86 10.47 -14.13
CA HIS A 116 19.14 9.48 -14.93
C HIS A 116 17.77 9.97 -15.42
N ALA A 117 17.10 10.85 -14.69
CA ALA A 117 15.80 11.40 -15.11
C ALA A 117 15.92 12.42 -16.26
N LEU A 118 16.97 13.26 -16.23
CA LEU A 118 17.06 14.45 -17.08
C LEU A 118 18.21 14.43 -18.09
N LEU A 119 19.37 13.85 -17.75
CA LEU A 119 20.61 13.96 -18.54
C LEU A 119 21.03 12.65 -19.20
N GLY A 120 20.77 11.52 -18.55
CA GLY A 120 21.09 10.19 -19.04
C GLY A 120 20.21 9.74 -20.22
N PRO A 121 20.52 8.57 -20.82
CA PRO A 121 19.72 8.01 -21.90
C PRO A 121 18.29 7.72 -21.43
N GLU A 122 17.29 8.02 -22.27
CA GLU A 122 15.88 7.82 -21.90
C GLU A 122 15.51 6.35 -21.74
N ILE A 123 16.13 5.50 -22.58
CA ILE A 123 16.01 4.05 -22.60
C ILE A 123 17.41 3.46 -22.46
N LEU A 124 17.60 2.57 -21.50
CA LEU A 124 18.85 1.85 -21.30
C LEU A 124 19.02 0.78 -22.38
N PRO A 125 20.22 0.65 -22.98
CA PRO A 125 20.45 -0.33 -24.04
C PRO A 125 20.28 -1.75 -23.50
N GLU A 126 19.71 -2.64 -24.31
CA GLU A 126 19.65 -4.08 -24.05
C GLU A 126 20.83 -4.78 -24.76
N GLY A 127 21.42 -5.78 -24.12
CA GLY A 127 22.47 -6.59 -24.75
C GLY A 127 23.36 -7.32 -23.76
N GLN A 128 24.37 -8.02 -24.28
CA GLN A 128 25.34 -8.78 -23.47
C GLN A 128 26.53 -7.94 -22.97
N THR A 129 26.56 -6.64 -23.30
CA THR A 129 27.57 -5.71 -22.79
C THR A 129 27.22 -5.28 -21.36
N PHE A 130 28.18 -4.72 -20.63
CA PHE A 130 27.92 -4.21 -19.29
C PHE A 130 26.78 -3.16 -19.25
N PRO A 131 26.72 -2.15 -20.15
CA PRO A 131 25.54 -1.27 -20.24
C PRO A 131 24.27 -2.03 -20.62
N GLY A 132 24.40 -3.04 -21.50
CA GLY A 132 23.32 -3.93 -21.95
C GLY A 132 22.64 -4.70 -20.81
N PHE A 133 23.38 -4.99 -19.74
CA PHE A 133 22.84 -5.64 -18.54
C PHE A 133 21.79 -4.78 -17.82
N PHE A 134 21.78 -3.46 -17.96
CA PHE A 134 20.81 -2.61 -17.25
C PHE A 134 19.52 -2.37 -18.05
N GLY A 135 19.53 -2.62 -19.36
CA GLY A 135 18.33 -2.63 -20.18
C GLY A 135 17.38 -3.77 -19.81
N TYR A 136 16.07 -3.53 -19.93
CA TYR A 136 15.05 -4.54 -19.69
C TYR A 136 13.78 -4.24 -20.47
N ASN A 137 13.05 -5.31 -20.79
CA ASN A 137 11.67 -5.27 -21.24
C ASN A 137 10.79 -5.92 -20.17
N TRP A 138 9.69 -5.29 -19.77
CA TRP A 138 8.75 -5.84 -18.78
C TRP A 138 8.23 -7.24 -19.10
N ARG A 139 8.26 -7.62 -20.38
CA ARG A 139 7.77 -8.90 -20.91
C ARG A 139 8.85 -9.98 -20.90
N ASP A 140 10.13 -9.61 -20.74
CA ASP A 140 11.21 -10.58 -20.55
C ASP A 140 11.15 -11.13 -19.13
N GLN A 141 10.47 -12.26 -19.00
CA GLN A 141 10.23 -12.92 -17.72
C GLN A 141 11.55 -13.34 -17.04
N ASN A 142 12.56 -13.72 -17.82
CA ASN A 142 13.88 -14.09 -17.29
C ASN A 142 14.62 -12.87 -16.74
N LYS A 143 14.58 -11.75 -17.46
CA LYS A 143 15.18 -10.50 -16.96
C LYS A 143 14.46 -10.01 -15.70
N MET A 144 13.13 -10.10 -15.65
CA MET A 144 12.35 -9.74 -14.46
C MET A 144 12.71 -10.61 -13.26
N THR A 145 12.82 -11.94 -13.42
CA THR A 145 13.26 -12.82 -12.31
C THR A 145 14.70 -12.59 -11.91
N THR A 146 15.60 -12.28 -12.85
CA THR A 146 16.99 -11.91 -12.54
C THR A 146 17.06 -10.66 -11.66
N ILE A 147 16.34 -9.60 -12.04
CA ILE A 147 16.30 -8.35 -11.27
C ILE A 147 15.68 -8.61 -9.89
N LEU A 148 14.55 -9.34 -9.82
CA LEU A 148 13.94 -9.75 -8.56
C LEU A 148 14.95 -10.50 -7.67
N GLY A 149 15.66 -11.48 -8.23
CA GLY A 149 16.58 -12.32 -7.49
C GLY A 149 17.76 -11.53 -6.89
N ILE A 150 18.30 -10.56 -7.63
CA ILE A 150 19.34 -9.65 -7.11
C ILE A 150 18.81 -8.86 -5.91
N HIS A 151 17.60 -8.30 -6.01
CA HIS A 151 17.01 -7.55 -4.89
C HIS A 151 16.71 -8.44 -3.68
N LEU A 152 16.27 -9.69 -3.89
CA LEU A 152 16.08 -10.65 -2.79
C LEU A 152 17.39 -10.95 -2.07
N VAL A 153 18.50 -11.13 -2.80
CA VAL A 153 19.82 -11.30 -2.17
C VAL A 153 20.20 -10.08 -1.33
N LEU A 154 20.01 -8.86 -1.85
CA LEU A 154 20.29 -7.63 -1.12
C LEU A 154 19.42 -7.49 0.14
N LEU A 155 18.12 -7.81 0.06
CA LEU A 155 17.23 -7.83 1.22
C LEU A 155 17.65 -8.89 2.25
N GLY A 156 18.13 -10.05 1.79
CA GLY A 156 18.65 -11.10 2.66
C GLY A 156 19.88 -10.64 3.44
N PHE A 157 20.82 -9.94 2.79
CA PHE A 157 21.91 -9.27 3.50
C PHE A 157 21.41 -8.22 4.49
N GLY A 158 20.38 -7.44 4.12
CA GLY A 158 19.73 -6.49 5.02
C GLY A 158 19.19 -7.15 6.30
N ALA A 159 18.51 -8.29 6.19
CA ALA A 159 18.04 -9.05 7.35
C ALA A 159 19.19 -9.55 8.24
N LEU A 160 20.29 -10.01 7.62
CA LEU A 160 21.47 -10.46 8.36
C LEU A 160 22.25 -9.31 9.03
N LEU A 161 22.14 -8.07 8.55
CA LEU A 161 22.71 -6.91 9.26
C LEU A 161 22.07 -6.72 10.64
N LEU A 162 20.76 -6.99 10.80
CA LEU A 162 20.12 -6.98 12.11
C LEU A 162 20.66 -8.11 13.00
N VAL A 163 20.89 -9.30 12.45
CA VAL A 163 21.50 -10.43 13.17
C VAL A 163 22.90 -10.07 13.65
N ILE A 164 23.71 -9.47 12.78
CA ILE A 164 25.05 -8.97 13.14
C ILE A 164 24.96 -7.91 14.24
N LYS A 165 24.01 -6.98 14.15
CA LYS A 165 23.77 -5.98 15.20
C LYS A 165 23.46 -6.63 16.55
N ALA A 166 22.53 -7.59 16.56
CA ALA A 166 22.05 -8.24 17.77
C ALA A 166 23.07 -9.18 18.42
N MET A 167 23.89 -9.87 17.61
CA MET A 167 24.80 -10.92 18.13
C MET A 167 26.24 -10.44 18.30
N VAL A 168 26.68 -9.44 17.52
CA VAL A 168 28.09 -9.05 17.44
C VAL A 168 28.31 -7.58 17.78
N VAL A 169 27.43 -6.69 17.31
CA VAL A 169 27.62 -5.24 17.44
C VAL A 169 26.73 -4.67 18.55
N GLY A 170 27.06 -5.02 19.78
CA GLY A 170 26.51 -4.39 20.98
C GLY A 170 25.09 -4.81 21.38
N GLY A 171 24.38 -5.61 20.60
CA GLY A 171 23.09 -6.17 21.02
C GLY A 171 21.85 -5.36 20.60
N LEU A 172 20.72 -5.66 21.21
CA LEU A 172 19.44 -4.93 21.04
C LEU A 172 18.90 -4.57 22.43
N TYR A 173 18.04 -3.55 22.50
CA TYR A 173 17.34 -3.25 23.74
C TYR A 173 16.32 -4.35 24.02
N ASP A 174 16.40 -4.96 25.20
CA ASP A 174 15.48 -6.01 25.64
C ASP A 174 14.62 -5.50 26.79
N PRO A 175 13.30 -5.28 26.58
CA PRO A 175 12.42 -4.82 27.65
C PRO A 175 12.31 -5.80 28.83
N ALA A 176 12.56 -7.10 28.63
CA ALA A 176 12.47 -8.11 29.69
C ALA A 176 13.57 -7.94 30.75
N VAL A 177 14.73 -7.39 30.36
CA VAL A 177 15.82 -7.04 31.28
C VAL A 177 16.01 -5.53 31.45
N SER A 178 15.24 -4.73 30.70
CA SER A 178 15.30 -3.26 30.69
C SER A 178 16.70 -2.71 30.37
N ASP A 179 17.45 -3.39 29.50
CA ASP A 179 18.80 -2.97 29.11
C ASP A 179 19.14 -3.50 27.71
N VAL A 180 20.22 -2.97 27.12
CA VAL A 180 20.78 -3.50 25.88
C VAL A 180 21.56 -4.78 26.17
N ARG A 181 21.21 -5.88 25.49
CA ARG A 181 21.96 -7.13 25.61
C ARG A 181 22.31 -7.75 24.26
N VAL A 182 23.44 -8.45 24.26
CA VAL A 182 23.88 -9.28 23.14
C VAL A 182 23.08 -10.58 23.13
N ILE A 183 22.56 -10.95 21.97
CA ILE A 183 21.81 -12.20 21.77
C ILE A 183 22.81 -13.30 21.38
N THR A 184 23.14 -14.18 22.32
CA THR A 184 24.17 -15.22 22.11
C THR A 184 23.59 -16.55 21.63
N GLN A 185 22.30 -16.80 21.88
CA GLN A 185 21.63 -18.07 21.57
C GLN A 185 20.33 -17.83 20.78
N PRO A 186 20.39 -17.38 19.52
CA PRO A 186 19.19 -17.20 18.72
C PRO A 186 18.45 -18.52 18.51
N THR A 187 17.12 -18.48 18.47
CA THR A 187 16.31 -19.69 18.27
C THR A 187 16.45 -20.20 16.85
N LEU A 188 17.05 -21.38 16.69
CA LEU A 188 17.20 -22.05 15.38
C LEU A 188 16.24 -23.23 15.21
N SER A 189 15.29 -23.42 16.13
CA SER A 189 14.30 -24.48 16.00
C SER A 189 13.27 -24.10 14.92
N PRO A 190 13.14 -24.86 13.81
CA PRO A 190 12.17 -24.54 12.76
C PRO A 190 10.73 -24.61 13.27
N THR A 191 10.45 -25.51 14.22
CA THR A 191 9.10 -25.68 14.77
C THR A 191 8.66 -24.45 15.58
N VAL A 192 9.60 -23.77 16.23
CA VAL A 192 9.32 -22.51 16.92
C VAL A 192 9.13 -21.40 15.90
N ILE A 193 10.13 -21.16 15.04
CA ILE A 193 10.12 -20.05 14.08
C ILE A 193 8.93 -20.11 13.12
N PHE A 194 8.69 -21.26 12.47
CA PHE A 194 7.55 -21.40 11.57
C PHE A 194 6.21 -21.60 12.30
N GLY A 195 6.25 -21.96 13.60
CA GLY A 195 5.07 -22.02 14.46
C GLY A 195 4.37 -20.66 14.58
N TYR A 196 5.12 -19.56 14.56
CA TYR A 196 4.56 -18.19 14.53
C TYR A 196 3.70 -17.92 13.28
N LEU A 197 3.99 -18.52 12.13
CA LEU A 197 3.23 -18.29 10.89
C LEU A 197 1.83 -18.93 10.92
N VAL A 198 1.65 -19.95 11.76
CA VAL A 198 0.39 -20.71 11.88
C VAL A 198 -0.30 -20.50 13.23
N GLY A 199 0.20 -19.55 14.04
CA GLY A 199 -0.37 -19.22 15.35
C GLY A 199 -0.09 -20.25 16.45
N ALA A 200 0.82 -21.19 16.24
CA ALA A 200 1.19 -22.20 17.24
C ALA A 200 1.96 -21.60 18.43
N GLN A 201 2.66 -20.48 18.22
CA GLN A 201 3.37 -19.74 19.26
C GLN A 201 2.54 -18.58 19.85
N GLY A 202 1.24 -18.51 19.52
CA GLY A 202 0.32 -17.50 20.02
C GLY A 202 -0.71 -17.08 18.97
N HIS A 203 -1.92 -16.74 19.43
CA HIS A 203 -3.05 -16.40 18.55
C HIS A 203 -2.80 -15.19 17.63
N GLY A 204 -1.86 -14.31 17.99
CA GLY A 204 -1.43 -13.17 17.18
C GLY A 204 -0.49 -13.52 16.02
N GLY A 205 -0.15 -14.80 15.82
CA GLY A 205 0.83 -15.24 14.82
C GLY A 205 2.21 -14.61 15.08
N MET A 206 2.86 -14.08 14.04
CA MET A 206 4.17 -13.42 14.16
C MET A 206 4.20 -12.27 15.19
N VAL A 207 3.06 -11.62 15.44
CA VAL A 207 2.98 -10.50 16.37
C VAL A 207 3.06 -10.94 17.83
N ALA A 208 2.84 -12.22 18.10
CA ALA A 208 2.95 -12.81 19.44
C ALA A 208 4.40 -13.05 19.89
N VAL A 209 5.41 -12.70 19.08
CA VAL A 209 6.82 -12.84 19.47
C VAL A 209 7.11 -12.02 20.72
N ASN A 210 7.68 -12.66 21.74
CA ASN A 210 7.81 -12.09 23.09
C ASN A 210 9.24 -12.19 23.67
N ASN A 211 10.22 -12.55 22.83
CA ASN A 211 11.62 -12.62 23.21
C ASN A 211 12.51 -12.31 21.98
N LEU A 212 13.75 -11.87 22.22
CA LEU A 212 14.64 -11.44 21.15
C LEU A 212 15.37 -12.60 20.46
N GLU A 213 15.51 -13.75 21.11
CA GLU A 213 16.09 -14.96 20.52
C GLU A 213 15.29 -15.41 19.29
N ASP A 214 13.96 -15.37 19.39
CA ASP A 214 13.05 -15.71 18.29
C ASP A 214 13.05 -14.63 17.20
N VAL A 215 13.17 -13.35 17.58
CA VAL A 215 13.31 -12.26 16.59
C VAL A 215 14.59 -12.44 15.78
N VAL A 216 15.73 -12.65 16.42
CA VAL A 216 17.03 -12.84 15.75
C VAL A 216 17.04 -14.15 14.96
N GLY A 217 16.55 -15.24 15.55
CA GLY A 217 16.40 -16.53 14.89
C GLY A 217 15.55 -16.46 13.62
N GLY A 218 14.41 -15.78 13.70
CA GLY A 218 13.54 -15.51 12.56
C GLY A 218 14.24 -14.73 11.44
N HIS A 219 15.03 -13.70 11.78
CA HIS A 219 15.80 -12.94 10.79
C HIS A 219 16.93 -13.75 10.15
N ILE A 220 17.52 -14.72 10.85
CA ILE A 220 18.45 -15.70 10.25
C ILE A 220 17.72 -16.50 9.17
N TYR A 221 16.54 -17.06 9.48
CA TYR A 221 15.74 -17.80 8.50
C TYR A 221 15.34 -16.92 7.31
N VAL A 222 14.83 -15.71 7.55
CA VAL A 222 14.45 -14.77 6.49
C VAL A 222 15.66 -14.43 5.61
N GLY A 223 16.82 -14.13 6.21
CA GLY A 223 18.05 -13.85 5.47
C GLY A 223 18.46 -15.00 4.55
N LEU A 224 18.47 -16.23 5.07
CA LEU A 224 18.82 -17.43 4.29
C LEU A 224 17.80 -17.74 3.20
N ILE A 225 16.49 -17.60 3.48
CA ILE A 225 15.43 -17.82 2.50
C ILE A 225 15.51 -16.79 1.37
N LEU A 226 15.74 -15.52 1.69
CA LEU A 226 15.86 -14.45 0.70
C LEU A 226 17.10 -14.62 -0.18
N ILE A 227 18.25 -14.98 0.40
CA ILE A 227 19.48 -15.25 -0.38
C ILE A 227 19.30 -16.49 -1.26
N GLY A 228 18.82 -17.60 -0.69
CA GLY A 228 18.60 -18.85 -1.43
C GLY A 228 17.56 -18.68 -2.55
N GLY A 229 16.43 -18.04 -2.25
CA GLY A 229 15.40 -17.70 -3.22
C GLY A 229 15.86 -16.70 -4.27
N GLY A 230 16.70 -15.74 -3.89
CA GLY A 230 17.30 -14.77 -4.80
C GLY A 230 18.24 -15.43 -5.82
N ILE A 231 19.14 -16.30 -5.36
CA ILE A 231 20.01 -17.11 -6.23
C ILE A 231 19.15 -17.97 -7.15
N TRP A 232 18.13 -18.66 -6.61
CA TRP A 232 17.20 -19.45 -7.40
C TRP A 232 16.55 -18.62 -8.52
N HIS A 233 16.06 -17.42 -8.23
CA HIS A 233 15.43 -16.54 -9.24
C HIS A 233 16.40 -15.99 -10.29
N ILE A 234 17.70 -15.87 -9.96
CA ILE A 234 18.75 -15.48 -10.92
C ILE A 234 19.06 -16.63 -11.88
N VAL A 235 19.13 -17.87 -11.38
CA VAL A 235 19.59 -19.03 -12.17
C VAL A 235 18.45 -19.82 -12.81
N THR A 236 17.20 -19.41 -12.61
CA THR A 236 16.00 -20.08 -13.16
C THR A 236 15.06 -19.13 -13.86
N GLN A 237 14.14 -19.70 -14.65
CA GLN A 237 13.10 -18.98 -15.38
C GLN A 237 11.71 -19.47 -14.98
N PRO A 238 10.67 -18.63 -15.10
CA PRO A 238 9.28 -19.05 -14.86
C PRO A 238 8.91 -20.26 -15.72
N ARG A 239 8.59 -21.37 -15.04
CA ARG A 239 8.18 -22.62 -15.70
C ARG A 239 6.84 -22.44 -16.42
N GLN A 240 6.57 -23.27 -17.43
CA GLN A 240 5.38 -23.18 -18.27
C GLN A 240 4.05 -23.19 -17.48
N TRP A 241 3.99 -23.86 -16.33
CA TRP A 241 2.79 -23.86 -15.49
C TRP A 241 2.57 -22.54 -14.71
N VAL A 242 3.62 -21.75 -14.49
CA VAL A 242 3.58 -20.45 -13.80
C VAL A 242 3.14 -19.33 -14.75
N GLN A 243 3.61 -19.39 -16.00
CA GLN A 243 3.34 -18.38 -17.03
C GLN A 243 1.86 -17.99 -17.16
N PRO A 244 0.89 -18.93 -17.19
CA PRO A 244 -0.53 -18.57 -17.31
C PRO A 244 -1.18 -18.06 -16.01
N LEU A 245 -0.50 -18.14 -14.85
CA LEU A 245 -1.04 -17.70 -13.56
C LEU A 245 -0.88 -16.19 -13.33
N PHE A 246 0.09 -15.57 -14.01
CA PHE A 246 0.44 -14.17 -13.85
C PHE A 246 0.25 -13.37 -15.13
N LEU A 247 0.13 -12.05 -14.97
CA LEU A 247 0.16 -11.11 -16.08
C LEU A 247 1.55 -10.44 -16.10
N TRP A 248 2.21 -10.49 -17.25
CA TRP A 248 3.62 -10.12 -17.41
C TRP A 248 3.77 -8.71 -17.97
N SER A 249 3.51 -7.70 -17.13
CA SER A 249 3.65 -6.29 -17.49
C SER A 249 4.05 -5.44 -16.29
N GLY A 250 4.70 -4.29 -16.54
CA GLY A 250 5.12 -3.39 -15.46
C GLY A 250 3.98 -2.96 -14.53
N GLU A 251 2.79 -2.70 -15.08
CA GLU A 251 1.61 -2.35 -14.27
C GLU A 251 1.09 -3.53 -13.44
N ALA A 252 1.22 -4.77 -13.93
CA ALA A 252 0.88 -5.96 -13.14
C ALA A 252 1.85 -6.14 -11.96
N TYR A 253 3.16 -6.02 -12.21
CA TYR A 253 4.17 -6.13 -11.17
C TYR A 253 4.03 -5.03 -10.10
N LEU A 254 3.70 -3.81 -10.54
CA LEU A 254 3.32 -2.72 -9.63
C LEU A 254 2.11 -3.13 -8.79
N SER A 255 1.03 -3.63 -9.39
CA SER A 255 -0.16 -4.08 -8.65
C SER A 255 0.17 -5.16 -7.62
N TYR A 256 0.98 -6.18 -7.96
CA TYR A 256 1.39 -7.22 -7.02
C TYR A 256 2.15 -6.64 -5.82
N SER A 257 3.07 -5.71 -6.08
CA SER A 257 3.87 -5.04 -5.04
C SER A 257 3.00 -4.15 -4.14
N LEU A 258 2.02 -3.45 -4.69
CA LEU A 258 1.06 -2.65 -3.91
C LEU A 258 0.23 -3.54 -2.97
N GLY A 259 -0.16 -4.74 -3.42
CA GLY A 259 -0.88 -5.70 -2.59
C GLY A 259 -0.03 -6.22 -1.43
N ALA A 260 1.24 -6.55 -1.71
CA ALA A 260 2.20 -6.95 -0.68
C ALA A 260 2.47 -5.82 0.32
N LEU A 261 2.63 -4.57 -0.14
CA LEU A 261 2.79 -3.39 0.73
C LEU A 261 1.55 -3.11 1.58
N ALA A 262 0.34 -3.31 1.05
CA ALA A 262 -0.87 -3.20 1.84
C ALA A 262 -0.90 -4.21 2.98
N TYR A 263 -0.59 -5.49 2.71
CA TYR A 263 -0.47 -6.50 3.75
C TYR A 263 0.60 -6.15 4.79
N MET A 264 1.80 -5.76 4.36
CA MET A 264 2.88 -5.34 5.27
C MET A 264 2.49 -4.12 6.10
N GLY A 265 1.76 -3.16 5.53
CA GLY A 265 1.28 -1.98 6.25
C GLY A 265 0.22 -2.32 7.30
N PHE A 266 -0.74 -3.19 6.99
CA PHE A 266 -1.70 -3.68 7.98
C PHE A 266 -1.02 -4.48 9.09
N LEU A 267 -0.08 -5.35 8.73
CA LEU A 267 0.70 -6.11 9.70
C LEU A 267 1.52 -5.17 10.58
N ALA A 268 2.23 -4.19 10.01
CA ALA A 268 3.02 -3.21 10.77
C ALA A 268 2.16 -2.39 11.72
N ALA A 269 0.99 -1.93 11.27
CA ALA A 269 0.01 -1.22 12.11
C ALA A 269 -0.46 -2.07 13.30
N TYR A 270 -0.76 -3.35 13.06
CA TYR A 270 -1.13 -4.29 14.11
C TYR A 270 0.06 -4.62 15.03
N PHE A 271 1.26 -4.80 14.47
CA PHE A 271 2.49 -5.14 15.19
C PHE A 271 2.84 -4.06 16.20
N VAL A 272 2.91 -2.80 15.74
CA VAL A 272 3.20 -1.67 16.63
C VAL A 272 2.05 -1.44 17.61
N MET A 273 0.81 -1.80 17.29
CA MET A 273 -0.30 -1.62 18.23
C MET A 273 -0.22 -2.59 19.42
N VAL A 274 0.22 -3.84 19.24
CA VAL A 274 0.05 -4.89 20.26
C VAL A 274 1.33 -5.53 20.79
N ASN A 275 2.47 -5.38 20.11
CA ASN A 275 3.71 -5.99 20.56
C ASN A 275 4.52 -5.00 21.42
N ASP A 276 5.01 -5.47 22.56
CA ASP A 276 5.83 -4.71 23.51
C ASP A 276 7.30 -5.16 23.52
N THR A 277 7.66 -6.18 22.74
CA THR A 277 9.03 -6.71 22.66
C THR A 277 9.87 -5.92 21.66
N VAL A 278 9.46 -5.86 20.40
CA VAL A 278 10.17 -5.09 19.36
C VAL A 278 9.68 -3.64 19.24
N TYR A 279 8.58 -3.32 19.94
CA TYR A 279 8.14 -1.95 20.22
C TYR A 279 8.01 -1.73 21.74
N PRO A 280 9.13 -1.62 22.48
CA PRO A 280 9.13 -1.42 23.93
C PRO A 280 8.26 -0.24 24.38
N GLU A 281 7.44 -0.43 25.40
CA GLU A 281 6.53 0.61 25.89
C GLU A 281 7.27 1.88 26.36
N ILE A 282 8.49 1.73 26.87
CA ILE A 282 9.31 2.86 27.30
C ILE A 282 9.69 3.82 26.14
N PHE A 283 9.75 3.32 24.91
CA PHE A 283 10.06 4.13 23.73
C PHE A 283 8.82 4.54 22.95
N TYR A 284 7.81 3.67 22.87
CA TYR A 284 6.64 3.86 22.00
C TYR A 284 5.35 4.23 22.73
N GLY A 285 5.30 4.02 24.04
CA GLY A 285 4.12 4.19 24.88
C GLY A 285 3.39 2.86 25.12
N PRO A 286 2.38 2.86 26.01
CA PRO A 286 1.62 1.67 26.37
C PRO A 286 1.03 0.97 25.15
N VAL A 287 0.91 -0.36 25.19
CA VAL A 287 0.22 -1.17 24.18
C VAL A 287 -1.20 -0.64 23.95
N GLY A 288 -1.62 -0.64 22.67
CA GLY A 288 -2.88 -0.09 22.21
C GLY A 288 -2.79 1.36 21.72
N LEU A 289 -3.96 1.93 21.40
CA LEU A 289 -4.08 3.32 21.01
C LEU A 289 -4.24 4.17 22.27
N SER A 290 -3.34 5.12 22.48
CA SER A 290 -3.22 5.89 23.72
C SER A 290 -2.83 7.34 23.48
N VAL A 291 -3.22 8.17 24.43
CA VAL A 291 -2.86 9.59 24.55
C VAL A 291 -2.33 9.77 25.97
N THR A 292 -1.30 10.59 26.14
CA THR A 292 -0.76 10.92 27.47
C THR A 292 -1.75 11.76 28.27
N ASP A 293 -1.54 11.88 29.58
CA ASP A 293 -2.36 12.75 30.45
C ASP A 293 -2.35 14.22 30.00
N ALA A 294 -1.28 14.64 29.32
CA ALA A 294 -1.13 15.98 28.73
C ALA A 294 -1.84 16.14 27.38
N GLY A 295 -2.55 15.12 26.89
CA GLY A 295 -3.25 15.14 25.61
C GLY A 295 -2.36 14.87 24.39
N VAL A 296 -1.13 14.37 24.57
CA VAL A 296 -0.22 14.06 23.45
C VAL A 296 -0.44 12.64 22.94
N VAL A 297 -0.67 12.50 21.64
CA VAL A 297 -0.79 11.18 20.98
C VAL A 297 0.55 10.47 21.02
N THR A 298 0.56 9.23 21.53
CA THR A 298 1.80 8.44 21.69
C THR A 298 2.41 8.05 20.35
N SER A 299 3.72 7.82 20.31
CA SER A 299 4.45 7.33 19.12
C SER A 299 3.83 6.06 18.55
N ARG A 300 3.42 5.12 19.42
CA ARG A 300 2.69 3.90 19.05
C ARG A 300 1.43 4.21 18.26
N THR A 301 0.62 5.13 18.77
CA THR A 301 -0.66 5.52 18.15
C THR A 301 -0.45 6.19 16.81
N TRP A 302 0.55 7.08 16.69
CA TRP A 302 0.91 7.70 15.41
C TRP A 302 1.34 6.66 14.37
N LEU A 303 2.21 5.73 14.75
CA LEU A 303 2.69 4.68 13.83
C LEU A 303 1.55 3.73 13.43
N ALA A 304 0.74 3.27 14.38
CA ALA A 304 -0.38 2.36 14.09
C ALA A 304 -1.38 2.97 13.11
N THR A 305 -1.84 4.19 13.40
CA THR A 305 -2.87 4.87 12.59
C THR A 305 -2.36 5.27 11.21
N SER A 306 -1.13 5.80 11.11
CA SER A 306 -0.54 6.18 9.82
C SER A 306 -0.31 4.99 8.91
N HIS A 307 0.26 3.88 9.41
CA HIS A 307 0.49 2.67 8.62
C HIS A 307 -0.83 2.03 8.18
N PHE A 308 -1.86 2.06 9.02
CA PHE A 308 -3.18 1.54 8.66
C PHE A 308 -3.80 2.35 7.51
N VAL A 309 -3.75 3.69 7.57
CA VAL A 309 -4.26 4.55 6.49
C VAL A 309 -3.47 4.33 5.19
N LEU A 310 -2.13 4.28 5.27
CA LEU A 310 -1.29 3.99 4.10
C LEU A 310 -1.59 2.61 3.52
N ALA A 311 -1.77 1.59 4.34
CA ALA A 311 -2.12 0.24 3.90
C ALA A 311 -3.42 0.19 3.11
N ILE A 312 -4.44 0.95 3.54
CA ILE A 312 -5.70 1.09 2.78
C ILE A 312 -5.45 1.74 1.42
N LEU A 313 -4.66 2.82 1.37
CA LEU A 313 -4.34 3.49 0.10
C LEU A 313 -3.57 2.56 -0.84
N PHE A 314 -2.61 1.80 -0.33
CA PHE A 314 -1.90 0.77 -1.08
C PHE A 314 -2.83 -0.33 -1.58
N LEU A 315 -3.80 -0.76 -0.77
CA LEU A 315 -4.81 -1.75 -1.18
C LEU A 315 -5.68 -1.23 -2.32
N PHE A 316 -6.13 0.03 -2.25
CA PHE A 316 -6.86 0.65 -3.36
C PHE A 316 -6.00 0.79 -4.61
N GLY A 317 -4.71 1.11 -4.46
CA GLY A 317 -3.75 1.09 -5.56
C GLY A 317 -3.62 -0.30 -6.21
N HIS A 318 -3.51 -1.35 -5.40
CA HIS A 318 -3.49 -2.74 -5.87
C HIS A 318 -4.73 -3.07 -6.69
N LEU A 319 -5.92 -2.80 -6.15
CA LEU A 319 -7.20 -3.06 -6.81
C LEU A 319 -7.33 -2.27 -8.11
N TRP A 320 -6.97 -0.97 -8.08
CA TRP A 320 -7.04 -0.10 -9.25
C TRP A 320 -6.16 -0.60 -10.40
N HIS A 321 -4.88 -0.82 -10.15
CA HIS A 321 -3.94 -1.28 -11.19
C HIS A 321 -4.25 -2.72 -11.61
N GLY A 322 -4.61 -3.59 -10.67
CA GLY A 322 -4.96 -4.98 -10.94
C GLY A 322 -6.19 -5.11 -11.85
N VAL A 323 -7.24 -4.33 -11.56
CA VAL A 323 -8.43 -4.24 -12.41
C VAL A 323 -8.06 -3.73 -13.80
N ARG A 324 -7.29 -2.64 -13.92
CA ARG A 324 -6.92 -2.07 -15.21
C ARG A 324 -6.15 -3.03 -16.11
N VAL A 325 -5.19 -3.77 -15.55
CA VAL A 325 -4.43 -4.75 -16.34
C VAL A 325 -5.32 -5.94 -16.72
N ARG A 326 -6.12 -6.46 -15.78
CA ARG A 326 -7.02 -7.60 -16.05
C ARG A 326 -8.09 -7.28 -17.08
N THR A 327 -8.74 -6.13 -17.00
CA THR A 327 -9.76 -5.73 -17.98
C THR A 327 -9.16 -5.52 -19.36
N ARG A 328 -7.97 -4.92 -19.45
CA ARG A 328 -7.23 -4.81 -20.71
C ARG A 328 -6.86 -6.18 -21.27
N ALA A 329 -6.33 -7.09 -20.45
CA ALA A 329 -6.00 -8.47 -20.86
C ALA A 329 -7.23 -9.29 -21.25
N ALA A 330 -8.39 -9.02 -20.64
CA ALA A 330 -9.66 -9.62 -21.00
C ALA A 330 -10.30 -9.01 -22.25
N ARG A 331 -9.85 -7.81 -22.66
CA ARG A 331 -10.46 -6.95 -23.69
C ARG A 331 -11.81 -6.39 -23.27
N PHE A 332 -12.03 -6.18 -21.97
CA PHE A 332 -13.18 -5.48 -21.46
C PHE A 332 -12.91 -3.97 -21.42
N ASP A 333 -13.66 -3.21 -22.21
CA ASP A 333 -13.59 -1.76 -22.20
C ASP A 333 -14.59 -1.19 -21.18
N MET A 334 -14.05 -0.55 -20.15
CA MET A 334 -14.82 0.00 -19.02
C MET A 334 -15.63 1.24 -19.43
N GLN A 335 -15.26 1.95 -20.50
CA GLN A 335 -16.01 3.09 -21.00
C GLN A 335 -17.25 2.62 -21.78
N SER A 336 -17.09 1.66 -22.70
CA SER A 336 -18.23 1.10 -23.45
C SER A 336 -19.07 0.10 -22.66
N GLY A 337 -18.51 -0.51 -21.62
CA GLY A 337 -19.13 -1.62 -20.89
C GLY A 337 -19.23 -2.89 -21.73
N THR A 338 -18.38 -3.04 -22.76
CA THR A 338 -18.44 -4.17 -23.71
C THR A 338 -17.09 -4.83 -23.93
N MET A 339 -17.14 -6.07 -24.43
CA MET A 339 -15.93 -6.77 -24.88
C MET A 339 -15.53 -6.22 -26.25
N THR A 340 -14.25 -5.93 -26.41
CA THR A 340 -13.69 -5.34 -27.63
C THR A 340 -12.91 -6.36 -28.45
N THR A 341 -12.86 -6.14 -29.76
CA THR A 341 -11.92 -6.83 -30.63
C THR A 341 -10.54 -6.18 -30.50
N PRO A 342 -9.46 -6.97 -30.40
CA PRO A 342 -8.13 -6.41 -30.23
C PRO A 342 -7.71 -5.66 -31.49
N ARG A 343 -7.16 -4.45 -31.33
CA ARG A 343 -6.54 -3.72 -32.44
C ARG A 343 -5.24 -4.40 -32.85
N PRO A 344 -4.77 -4.27 -34.11
CA PRO A 344 -3.53 -4.90 -34.56
C PRO A 344 -2.32 -4.61 -33.65
N ALA A 345 -2.16 -3.36 -33.18
CA ALA A 345 -1.10 -2.95 -32.26
C ALA A 345 -1.23 -3.50 -30.82
N GLU A 346 -2.39 -4.07 -30.46
CA GLU A 346 -2.63 -4.65 -29.14
C GLU A 346 -2.51 -6.17 -29.12
N VAL A 347 -2.53 -6.82 -30.30
CA VAL A 347 -2.41 -8.28 -30.42
C VAL A 347 -1.08 -8.76 -29.84
N GLU A 348 0.02 -8.11 -30.21
CA GLU A 348 1.37 -8.44 -29.71
C GLU A 348 1.46 -8.27 -28.18
N TRP A 349 0.89 -7.18 -27.65
CA TRP A 349 0.83 -6.95 -26.20
C TRP A 349 0.03 -8.04 -25.47
N LEU A 350 -1.15 -8.41 -26.00
CA LEU A 350 -2.02 -9.42 -25.41
C LEU A 350 -1.40 -10.83 -25.44
N GLN A 351 -0.62 -11.13 -26.48
CA GLN A 351 0.12 -12.39 -26.58
C GLN A 351 1.26 -12.45 -25.54
N ALA A 352 1.94 -11.33 -25.30
CA ALA A 352 3.09 -11.28 -24.39
C ALA A 352 2.73 -11.16 -22.90
N VAL A 353 1.63 -10.49 -22.55
CA VAL A 353 1.26 -10.24 -21.13
C VAL A 353 0.52 -11.42 -20.50
N GLY A 354 -0.16 -12.24 -21.30
CA GLY A 354 -1.06 -13.29 -20.82
C GLY A 354 -2.53 -12.93 -21.01
N GLN A 355 -3.38 -13.95 -21.15
CA GLN A 355 -4.79 -13.78 -21.50
C GLN A 355 -5.70 -13.99 -20.30
N VAL A 356 -6.67 -13.11 -20.14
CA VAL A 356 -7.76 -13.26 -19.16
C VAL A 356 -9.03 -13.64 -19.93
N LYS A 357 -9.71 -14.70 -19.48
CA LYS A 357 -10.96 -15.13 -20.13
C LYS A 357 -12.07 -14.11 -19.86
N PRO A 358 -13.03 -13.91 -20.78
CA PRO A 358 -14.20 -13.07 -20.52
C PRO A 358 -15.06 -13.53 -19.33
N SER A 359 -14.95 -14.82 -18.96
CA SER A 359 -15.59 -15.44 -17.79
C SER A 359 -14.79 -15.31 -16.50
N ASP A 360 -13.66 -14.58 -16.51
CA ASP A 360 -12.89 -14.28 -15.30
C ASP A 360 -13.79 -13.58 -14.26
N ILE A 361 -13.60 -13.93 -12.99
CA ILE A 361 -14.46 -13.44 -11.91
C ILE A 361 -14.40 -11.92 -11.77
N THR A 362 -13.23 -11.31 -11.95
CA THR A 362 -13.06 -9.84 -11.89
C THR A 362 -13.83 -9.19 -13.04
N VAL A 363 -13.67 -9.71 -14.26
CA VAL A 363 -14.36 -9.18 -15.45
C VAL A 363 -15.87 -9.34 -15.32
N THR A 364 -16.32 -10.50 -14.86
CA THR A 364 -17.73 -10.81 -14.65
C THR A 364 -18.34 -9.90 -13.59
N PHE A 365 -17.64 -9.70 -12.47
CA PHE A 365 -18.05 -8.78 -11.42
C PHE A 365 -18.19 -7.35 -11.97
N LEU A 366 -17.15 -6.83 -12.63
CA LEU A 366 -17.15 -5.48 -13.20
C LEU A 366 -18.28 -5.29 -14.21
N ARG A 367 -18.51 -6.25 -15.10
CA ARG A 367 -19.62 -6.19 -16.09
C ARG A 367 -21.00 -6.10 -15.45
N ASN A 368 -21.16 -6.59 -14.23
CA ASN A 368 -22.40 -6.54 -13.48
C ASN A 368 -22.51 -5.31 -12.56
N LEU A 369 -21.43 -4.55 -12.36
CA LEU A 369 -21.50 -3.31 -11.58
C LEU A 369 -22.38 -2.28 -12.27
N PRO A 370 -23.20 -1.50 -11.53
CA PRO A 370 -24.17 -0.59 -12.11
C PRO A 370 -23.53 0.44 -13.04
N ILE A 371 -22.28 0.85 -12.77
CA ILE A 371 -21.57 1.83 -13.58
C ILE A 371 -21.24 1.32 -15.01
N TYR A 372 -20.94 0.02 -15.15
CA TYR A 372 -20.51 -0.60 -16.41
C TYR A 372 -21.61 -1.45 -17.08
N ARG A 373 -22.60 -1.92 -16.31
CA ARG A 373 -23.66 -2.85 -16.76
C ARG A 373 -24.48 -2.25 -17.90
N ARG A 374 -24.71 -3.03 -18.96
CA ARG A 374 -25.49 -2.58 -20.13
C ARG A 374 -26.99 -2.50 -19.81
N GLY A 375 -27.70 -1.60 -20.47
CA GLY A 375 -29.17 -1.48 -20.38
C GLY A 375 -29.74 -0.75 -19.16
N VAL A 376 -28.92 -0.33 -18.19
CA VAL A 376 -29.39 0.43 -17.02
C VAL A 376 -29.51 1.93 -17.33
N SER A 377 -30.63 2.56 -16.95
CA SER A 377 -30.79 4.02 -17.10
C SER A 377 -29.84 4.77 -16.15
N PRO A 378 -29.42 6.02 -16.47
CA PRO A 378 -28.56 6.80 -15.58
C PRO A 378 -29.13 6.94 -14.15
N LEU A 379 -30.45 7.12 -14.03
CA LEU A 379 -31.15 7.20 -12.75
C LEU A 379 -30.96 5.93 -11.91
N PHE A 380 -31.20 4.74 -12.48
CA PHE A 380 -31.04 3.48 -11.75
C PHE A 380 -29.57 3.17 -11.41
N ARG A 381 -28.62 3.58 -12.26
CA ARG A 381 -27.19 3.50 -11.91
C ARG A 381 -26.88 4.34 -10.69
N GLY A 382 -27.34 5.59 -10.71
CA GLY A 382 -27.25 6.48 -9.57
C GLY A 382 -27.84 5.83 -8.33
N LEU A 383 -29.07 5.33 -8.43
CA LEU A 383 -29.80 4.70 -7.32
C LEU A 383 -29.02 3.53 -6.69
N GLU A 384 -28.57 2.56 -7.48
CA GLU A 384 -27.85 1.39 -6.97
C GLU A 384 -26.49 1.78 -6.37
N ILE A 385 -25.75 2.68 -7.02
CA ILE A 385 -24.46 3.17 -6.50
C ILE A 385 -24.66 3.98 -5.22
N GLY A 386 -25.64 4.88 -5.21
CA GLY A 386 -26.02 5.67 -4.05
C GLY A 386 -26.36 4.76 -2.88
N MET A 387 -27.26 3.79 -3.08
CA MET A 387 -27.70 2.85 -2.04
C MET A 387 -26.53 2.10 -1.40
N ALA A 388 -25.57 1.64 -2.21
CA ALA A 388 -24.36 1.03 -1.68
C ALA A 388 -23.56 1.99 -0.80
N HIS A 389 -23.33 3.24 -1.25
CA HIS A 389 -22.59 4.24 -0.46
C HIS A 389 -23.32 4.60 0.84
N GLY A 390 -24.63 4.82 0.78
CA GLY A 390 -25.45 5.09 1.96
C GLY A 390 -25.38 3.97 2.98
N TYR A 391 -25.47 2.71 2.51
CA TYR A 391 -25.37 1.54 3.35
C TYR A 391 -23.98 1.40 4.00
N PHE A 392 -22.90 1.50 3.22
CA PHE A 392 -21.53 1.29 3.72
C PHE A 392 -21.04 2.43 4.62
N LEU A 393 -21.40 3.68 4.33
CA LEU A 393 -20.97 4.83 5.12
C LEU A 393 -21.69 4.93 6.47
N ALA A 394 -22.92 4.41 6.56
CA ALA A 394 -23.74 4.50 7.77
C ALA A 394 -23.09 3.81 8.98
N GLY A 395 -22.61 2.58 8.83
CA GLY A 395 -22.04 1.79 9.94
C GLY A 395 -20.90 2.51 10.68
N PRO A 396 -19.80 2.87 9.99
CA PRO A 396 -18.69 3.58 10.63
C PRO A 396 -19.09 4.91 11.27
N LEU A 397 -19.95 5.69 10.61
CA LEU A 397 -20.42 6.97 11.15
C LEU A 397 -21.33 6.79 12.36
N MET A 398 -22.11 5.72 12.43
CA MET A 398 -22.93 5.38 13.60
C MET A 398 -22.09 4.86 14.78
N LEU A 399 -20.97 4.18 14.51
CA LEU A 399 -20.09 3.64 15.55
C LEU A 399 -19.12 4.68 16.12
N LEU A 400 -18.55 5.52 15.24
CA LEU A 400 -17.42 6.39 15.56
C LEU A 400 -17.82 7.87 15.76
N ASN A 401 -19.11 8.20 15.70
CA ASN A 401 -19.52 9.57 15.96
C ASN A 401 -19.27 9.96 17.44
N PRO A 402 -19.05 11.25 17.73
CA PRO A 402 -18.83 11.73 19.10
C PRO A 402 -19.99 11.49 20.08
N LEU A 403 -21.18 11.14 19.57
CA LEU A 403 -22.38 10.85 20.35
C LEU A 403 -22.64 9.35 20.49
N ASN A 404 -21.65 8.49 20.22
CA ASN A 404 -21.79 7.03 20.22
C ASN A 404 -22.18 6.41 21.58
N THR A 405 -22.03 7.15 22.69
CA THR A 405 -22.50 6.76 24.02
C THR A 405 -23.91 7.26 24.36
N SER A 406 -24.51 8.10 23.51
CA SER A 406 -25.83 8.67 23.74
C SER A 406 -26.94 7.79 23.19
N ARG A 407 -28.16 7.96 23.71
CA ARG A 407 -29.37 7.31 23.17
C ARG A 407 -29.67 7.72 21.72
N SER A 408 -29.10 8.83 21.25
CA SER A 408 -29.26 9.33 19.88
C SER A 408 -28.11 8.95 18.95
N ALA A 409 -27.18 8.08 19.36
CA ALA A 409 -26.03 7.65 18.56
C ALA A 409 -26.40 7.22 17.12
N ILE A 410 -27.42 6.37 17.00
CA ILE A 410 -27.88 5.83 15.71
C ILE A 410 -28.49 6.94 14.84
N SER A 411 -29.31 7.82 15.44
CA SER A 411 -29.92 8.95 14.73
C SER A 411 -28.90 10.00 14.32
N ALA A 412 -27.91 10.28 15.16
CA ALA A 412 -26.80 11.17 14.86
C ALA A 412 -25.95 10.62 13.70
N GLY A 413 -25.63 9.32 13.72
CA GLY A 413 -24.92 8.66 12.63
C GLY A 413 -25.70 8.68 11.31
N LEU A 414 -27.03 8.52 11.34
CA LEU A 414 -27.87 8.69 10.15
C LEU A 414 -27.75 10.11 9.58
N VAL A 415 -27.88 11.14 10.40
CA VAL A 415 -27.76 12.55 9.96
C VAL A 415 -26.39 12.78 9.34
N LEU A 416 -25.30 12.36 10.00
CA LEU A 416 -23.94 12.49 9.46
C LEU A 416 -23.79 11.78 8.10
N THR A 417 -24.37 10.61 7.95
CA THR A 417 -24.33 9.85 6.70
C THR A 417 -25.07 10.58 5.58
N VAL A 418 -26.29 11.04 5.85
CA VAL A 418 -27.10 11.80 4.87
C VAL A 418 -26.39 13.11 4.49
N THR A 419 -25.79 13.80 5.45
CA THR A 419 -24.97 15.00 5.18
C THR A 419 -23.79 14.67 4.27
N LEU A 420 -23.05 13.60 4.55
CA LEU A 420 -21.91 13.18 3.73
C LEU A 420 -22.34 12.79 2.31
N ILE A 421 -23.43 12.05 2.14
CA ILE A 421 -24.01 11.73 0.83
C ILE A 421 -24.39 13.02 0.08
N GLY A 422 -25.00 14.00 0.77
CA GLY A 422 -25.31 15.31 0.20
C GLY A 422 -24.07 16.06 -0.28
N LEU A 423 -23.00 16.07 0.52
CA LEU A 423 -21.72 16.68 0.14
C LEU A 423 -21.10 16.00 -1.08
N ILE A 424 -21.13 14.66 -1.15
CA ILE A 424 -20.68 13.92 -2.33
C ILE A 424 -21.53 14.29 -3.56
N GLY A 425 -22.85 14.42 -3.40
CA GLY A 425 -23.74 14.88 -4.46
C GLY A 425 -23.38 16.28 -4.98
N ILE A 426 -23.01 17.22 -4.08
CA ILE A 426 -22.53 18.55 -4.46
C ILE A 426 -21.20 18.46 -5.22
N VAL A 427 -20.27 17.61 -4.81
CA VAL A 427 -19.00 17.41 -5.53
C VAL A 427 -19.27 16.84 -6.93
N LEU A 428 -20.16 15.86 -7.05
CA LEU A 428 -20.56 15.29 -8.34
C LEU A 428 -21.21 16.34 -9.26
N SER A 429 -21.97 17.30 -8.72
CA SER A 429 -22.60 18.38 -9.51
C SER A 429 -21.61 19.35 -10.14
N ARG A 430 -20.39 19.45 -9.58
CA ARG A 430 -19.30 20.25 -10.15
C ARG A 430 -18.59 19.56 -11.32
N TYR A 431 -18.83 18.28 -11.56
CA TYR A 431 -18.23 17.57 -12.67
C TYR A 431 -18.83 18.05 -13.99
N GLN A 432 -18.02 18.73 -14.81
CA GLN A 432 -18.41 19.23 -16.12
C GLN A 432 -18.32 18.10 -17.15
N VAL A 433 -19.47 17.72 -17.73
CA VAL A 433 -19.54 16.74 -18.84
C VAL A 433 -19.17 17.39 -20.18
N GLU A 434 -19.31 18.72 -20.27
CA GLU A 434 -18.93 19.53 -21.42
C GLU A 434 -17.42 19.78 -21.39
N GLY A 435 -16.71 19.43 -22.47
CA GLY A 435 -15.25 19.53 -22.57
C GLY A 435 -14.49 18.22 -22.34
N VAL A 436 -15.15 17.17 -21.84
CA VAL A 436 -14.57 15.81 -21.79
C VAL A 436 -14.72 15.16 -23.17
N ASP A 437 -13.60 14.72 -23.75
CA ASP A 437 -13.61 13.96 -25.00
C ASP A 437 -14.62 12.81 -24.93
N SER A 438 -15.46 12.69 -25.96
CA SER A 438 -16.41 11.60 -26.12
C SER A 438 -15.79 10.22 -25.92
N ALA A 439 -14.51 10.03 -26.25
CA ALA A 439 -13.76 8.80 -26.05
C ALA A 439 -13.51 8.46 -24.56
N ASN A 440 -13.57 9.45 -23.66
CA ASN A 440 -13.29 9.30 -22.23
C ASN A 440 -14.56 9.31 -21.37
N ARG A 441 -15.75 9.29 -21.98
CA ARG A 441 -17.04 9.23 -21.27
C ARG A 441 -17.58 7.80 -21.25
N PHE A 442 -18.32 7.45 -20.19
CA PHE A 442 -19.11 6.22 -20.19
C PHE A 442 -20.14 6.26 -21.32
N TYR A 443 -20.41 5.11 -21.93
CA TYR A 443 -21.31 5.02 -23.10
C TYR A 443 -22.73 5.57 -22.87
N TRP A 444 -23.17 5.58 -21.61
CA TRP A 444 -24.48 6.08 -21.18
C TRP A 444 -24.48 7.56 -20.81
N LEU A 445 -23.31 8.21 -20.75
CA LEU A 445 -23.12 9.61 -20.36
C LEU A 445 -22.86 10.49 -21.59
N LYS A 446 -23.94 10.91 -22.24
CA LYS A 446 -23.92 11.68 -23.49
C LYS A 446 -24.12 13.19 -23.29
N ASN A 447 -24.87 13.57 -22.26
CA ASN A 447 -25.24 14.96 -22.00
C ASN A 447 -25.41 15.25 -20.49
N LEU A 448 -25.59 16.52 -20.15
CA LEU A 448 -25.78 16.98 -18.77
C LEU A 448 -27.06 16.42 -18.12
N GLU A 449 -28.12 16.21 -18.91
CA GLU A 449 -29.39 15.65 -18.41
C GLU A 449 -29.21 14.23 -17.84
N GLN A 450 -28.42 13.39 -18.52
CA GLN A 450 -28.10 12.03 -18.05
C GLN A 450 -27.22 12.06 -16.79
N TRP A 451 -26.31 13.02 -16.68
CA TRP A 451 -25.51 13.22 -15.47
C TRP A 451 -26.37 13.69 -14.29
N SER A 452 -27.27 14.64 -14.52
CA SER A 452 -28.23 15.10 -13.52
C SER A 452 -29.15 13.97 -13.06
N SER A 453 -29.62 13.13 -13.99
CA SER A 453 -30.43 11.94 -13.67
C SER A 453 -29.66 10.95 -12.80
N PHE A 454 -28.39 10.71 -13.12
CA PHE A 454 -27.51 9.88 -12.30
C PHE A 454 -27.33 10.45 -10.89
N GLN A 455 -27.09 11.75 -10.75
CA GLN A 455 -26.94 12.41 -9.45
C GLN A 455 -28.21 12.34 -8.60
N ALA A 456 -29.37 12.57 -9.21
CA ALA A 456 -30.65 12.44 -8.52
C ALA A 456 -30.83 11.00 -7.98
N GLY A 457 -30.51 10.01 -8.81
CA GLY A 457 -30.49 8.61 -8.40
C GLY A 457 -29.52 8.37 -7.25
N PHE A 458 -28.29 8.88 -7.34
CA PHE A 458 -27.27 8.73 -6.30
C PHE A 458 -27.71 9.29 -4.95
N LEU A 459 -28.32 10.48 -4.93
CA LEU A 459 -28.82 11.09 -3.70
C LEU A 459 -29.97 10.28 -3.10
N VAL A 460 -30.99 9.94 -3.90
CA VAL A 460 -32.14 9.15 -3.44
C VAL A 460 -31.69 7.78 -2.94
N GLY A 461 -30.82 7.12 -3.69
CA GLY A 461 -30.23 5.84 -3.32
C GLY A 461 -29.43 5.94 -2.03
N GLY A 462 -28.54 6.93 -1.91
CA GLY A 462 -27.69 7.11 -0.73
C GLY A 462 -28.47 7.39 0.54
N VAL A 463 -29.51 8.22 0.48
CA VAL A 463 -30.41 8.41 1.62
C VAL A 463 -31.17 7.13 1.93
N GLY A 464 -31.68 6.42 0.92
CA GLY A 464 -32.38 5.15 1.09
C GLY A 464 -31.52 4.06 1.73
N GLY A 465 -30.26 3.93 1.31
CA GLY A 465 -29.30 2.99 1.89
C GLY A 465 -28.95 3.32 3.34
N ALA A 466 -28.78 4.60 3.66
CA ALA A 466 -28.53 5.05 5.04
C ALA A 466 -29.73 4.81 5.96
N LEU A 467 -30.95 5.08 5.46
CA LEU A 467 -32.19 4.78 6.17
C LEU A 467 -32.39 3.28 6.40
N LEU A 468 -32.04 2.44 5.42
CA LEU A 468 -32.10 0.98 5.58
C LEU A 468 -31.23 0.53 6.76
N VAL A 469 -29.97 0.99 6.83
CA VAL A 469 -29.08 0.66 7.96
C VAL A 469 -29.65 1.17 9.27
N TYR A 470 -30.15 2.40 9.30
CA TYR A 470 -30.80 2.96 10.47
C TYR A 470 -31.97 2.08 10.95
N PHE A 471 -32.86 1.64 10.05
CA PHE A 471 -33.98 0.77 10.41
C PHE A 471 -33.52 -0.62 10.89
N LEU A 472 -32.51 -1.20 10.25
CA LEU A 472 -31.93 -2.47 10.68
C LEU A 472 -31.37 -2.37 12.11
N LEU A 473 -30.67 -1.27 12.42
CA LEU A 473 -30.06 -1.06 13.73
C LEU A 473 -31.06 -0.66 14.82
N GLN A 474 -32.14 0.05 14.49
CA GLN A 474 -33.21 0.38 15.43
C GLN A 474 -34.07 -0.84 15.80
N ASN A 475 -34.08 -1.87 14.96
CA ASN A 475 -34.94 -3.04 15.12
C ASN A 475 -34.13 -4.33 15.27
N THR A 476 -32.89 -4.27 15.78
CA THR A 476 -32.02 -5.45 15.89
C THR A 476 -32.65 -6.57 16.70
N GLU A 477 -33.39 -6.25 17.77
CA GLU A 477 -34.07 -7.24 18.62
C GLU A 477 -35.15 -8.01 17.83
N LEU A 478 -35.96 -7.30 17.03
CA LEU A 478 -36.94 -7.91 16.15
C LEU A 478 -36.28 -8.84 15.12
N PHE A 479 -35.19 -8.40 14.48
CA PHE A 479 -34.47 -9.23 13.52
C PHE A 479 -33.78 -10.43 14.17
N GLN A 480 -33.24 -10.29 15.39
CA GLN A 480 -32.68 -11.40 16.15
C GLN A 480 -33.77 -12.42 16.52
N ALA A 481 -34.94 -11.98 16.98
CA ALA A 481 -36.07 -12.86 17.28
C ALA A 481 -36.53 -13.65 16.04
N LEU A 482 -36.63 -12.98 14.87
CA LEU A 482 -36.95 -13.63 13.60
C LEU A 482 -35.90 -14.67 13.18
N ILE A 483 -34.61 -14.37 13.35
CA ILE A 483 -33.51 -15.28 13.00
C ILE A 483 -33.46 -16.49 13.96
N GLN A 484 -33.73 -16.27 15.24
CA GLN A 484 -33.72 -17.31 16.27
C GLN A 484 -35.00 -18.15 16.28
N GLY A 485 -36.00 -17.82 15.44
CA GLY A 485 -37.25 -18.55 15.34
C GLY A 485 -38.13 -18.46 16.59
N VAL A 486 -37.91 -17.43 17.43
CA VAL A 486 -38.74 -17.19 18.62
C VAL A 486 -39.95 -16.37 18.19
N PRO A 487 -41.20 -16.84 18.38
CA PRO A 487 -42.37 -16.01 18.14
C PRO A 487 -42.32 -14.83 19.13
N GLY A 488 -42.35 -13.62 18.58
CA GLY A 488 -42.27 -12.37 19.33
C GLY A 488 -43.45 -12.10 20.25
#